data_AF-A0A1D3THW6-F1
#
_entry.id   AF-A0A1D3THW6-F1
#
_cell.length_a   1.000
_cell.length_b   1.000
_cell.length_c   1.000
_cell.angle_alpha   90.00
_cell.angle_beta   90.00
_cell.angle_gamma   90.00
#
_symmetry.space_group_name_H-M   'P 1'
#
loop_
_entity.id
_entity.type
_entity.pdbx_description
1 polymer ?
#
loop_
_entity_poly.entity_id
_entity_poly.type
_entity_poly.pdbx_seq_one_letter_code
_entity_poly.pdbx_strand_id
1 'polypeptide(L)'
;MLKFPCFRDKKWIKENGANMKHPDEFLNVQFRPEFLKNYEHTVNFEKRADQVTQQIKAALFRQAIYKVQNVEVMTMQECKEERVLEKIRRVLGYENVKFSSQNVLCDELWTIRRCNKRFSYWIRYYEQDKNGYSLSVTPLHIKNIFYLLKYYYG
;
A
#
# COMPACT_ATOMS: atom_id res chain seq x y z
N MET A 1 13.44 8.07 -2.84
CA MET A 1 13.14 7.67 -1.44
C MET A 1 12.00 8.51 -0.92
N LEU A 2 10.91 7.90 -0.44
CA LEU A 2 9.75 8.64 0.08
C LEU A 2 9.84 8.77 1.60
N LYS A 3 9.60 9.97 2.11
CA LYS A 3 9.48 10.23 3.56
C LYS A 3 8.02 10.45 3.96
N PHE A 4 7.64 9.94 5.11
CA PHE A 4 6.30 10.15 5.66
C PHE A 4 6.32 10.21 7.19
N PRO A 5 5.45 11.04 7.81
CA PRO A 5 5.59 11.40 9.20
C PRO A 5 5.19 10.28 10.16
N CYS A 6 5.63 10.41 11.41
CA CYS A 6 5.21 9.55 12.51
C CYS A 6 3.68 9.57 12.69
N PHE A 7 3.13 10.78 12.77
CA PHE A 7 1.71 11.09 12.94
C PHE A 7 1.19 11.86 11.73
N ARG A 8 -0.08 11.66 11.38
CA ARG A 8 -0.75 12.38 10.30
C ARG A 8 -1.36 13.65 10.85
N ASP A 9 -0.71 14.78 10.64
CA ASP A 9 -1.34 16.06 10.95
C ASP A 9 -2.28 16.51 9.81
N LYS A 10 -3.11 17.53 10.08
CA LYS A 10 -4.06 18.05 9.08
C LYS A 10 -3.35 18.58 7.83
N LYS A 11 -2.14 19.11 7.97
CA LYS A 11 -1.35 19.67 6.88
C LYS A 11 -0.92 18.58 5.90
N TRP A 12 -0.31 17.52 6.42
CA TRP A 12 0.16 16.38 5.64
C TRP A 12 -0.99 15.64 4.95
N ILE A 13 -2.14 15.52 5.62
CA ILE A 13 -3.37 14.97 5.01
C ILE A 13 -3.85 15.87 3.87
N LYS A 14 -3.80 17.20 4.02
CA LYS A 14 -4.22 18.12 2.95
C LYS A 14 -3.28 18.03 1.74
N GLU A 15 -1.98 17.90 1.97
CA GLU A 15 -0.95 17.86 0.93
C GLU A 15 -0.90 16.51 0.20
N ASN A 16 -1.06 15.39 0.91
CA ASN A 16 -0.85 14.04 0.37
C ASN A 16 -2.14 13.20 0.31
N GLY A 17 -3.25 13.75 0.80
CA GLY A 17 -4.50 13.02 0.96
C GLY A 17 -5.20 12.69 -0.35
N ALA A 18 -5.12 13.55 -1.37
CA ALA A 18 -5.76 13.30 -2.67
C ALA A 18 -4.82 12.57 -3.64
N ASN A 19 -3.60 13.07 -3.83
CA ASN A 19 -2.66 12.63 -4.86
C ASN A 19 -1.28 12.32 -4.27
N MET A 20 -1.18 11.26 -3.48
CA MET A 20 0.11 10.82 -2.96
C MET A 20 0.97 10.25 -4.11
N LYS A 21 2.18 10.79 -4.26
CA LYS A 21 3.16 10.25 -5.20
C LYS A 21 3.67 8.91 -4.67
N HIS A 22 3.69 7.90 -5.53
CA HIS A 22 4.31 6.60 -5.24
C HIS A 22 5.58 6.42 -6.07
N PRO A 23 6.54 5.59 -5.63
CA PRO A 23 7.67 5.17 -6.45
C PRO A 23 7.21 4.36 -7.68
N ASP A 24 8.03 4.30 -8.73
CA ASP A 24 7.70 3.53 -9.94
C ASP A 24 7.70 2.02 -9.69
N GLU A 25 8.44 1.57 -8.66
CA GLU A 25 8.49 0.17 -8.25
C GLU A 25 7.20 -0.29 -7.55
N PHE A 26 6.36 0.64 -7.09
CA PHE A 26 5.11 0.32 -6.40
C PHE A 26 4.04 -0.21 -7.35
N LEU A 27 3.48 -1.36 -6.99
CA LEU A 27 2.42 -2.06 -7.71
C LEU A 27 2.71 -2.06 -9.22
N ASN A 28 3.93 -2.45 -9.57
CA ASN A 28 4.40 -2.50 -10.96
C ASN A 28 3.87 -3.76 -11.66
N VAL A 29 2.54 -3.86 -11.72
CA VAL A 29 1.77 -4.88 -12.42
C VAL A 29 0.71 -4.18 -13.26
N GLN A 30 0.36 -4.79 -14.39
CA GLN A 30 -0.75 -4.32 -15.20
C GLN A 30 -2.06 -4.86 -14.60
N PHE A 31 -2.99 -3.95 -14.35
CA PHE A 31 -4.37 -4.26 -13.98
C PHE A 31 -5.29 -3.22 -14.61
N ARG A 32 -6.53 -3.60 -14.90
CA ARG A 32 -7.51 -2.71 -15.55
C ARG A 32 -8.90 -3.00 -14.99
N PRO A 33 -9.56 -2.03 -14.34
CA PRO A 33 -10.96 -2.16 -13.93
C PRO A 33 -11.86 -2.53 -15.11
N GLU A 34 -12.77 -3.49 -14.92
CA GLU A 34 -13.59 -4.00 -16.02
C GLU A 34 -14.58 -2.96 -16.56
N PHE A 35 -15.03 -2.01 -15.72
CA PHE A 35 -15.92 -0.94 -16.16
C PHE A 35 -15.32 -0.08 -17.28
N LEU A 36 -13.98 -0.07 -17.42
CA LEU A 36 -13.30 0.65 -18.50
C LEU A 36 -13.63 0.08 -19.89
N LYS A 37 -13.96 -1.21 -20.00
CA LYS A 37 -14.37 -1.83 -21.29
C LYS A 37 -15.52 -1.06 -21.94
N ASN A 38 -16.42 -0.49 -21.13
CA ASN A 38 -17.55 0.31 -21.61
C ASN A 38 -17.13 1.60 -22.33
N TYR A 39 -15.87 2.03 -22.20
CA TYR A 39 -15.34 3.27 -22.77
C TYR A 39 -14.32 3.03 -23.90
N GLU A 40 -14.11 1.78 -24.32
CA GLU A 40 -13.14 1.42 -25.39
C GLU A 40 -13.41 2.15 -26.71
N HIS A 41 -14.67 2.50 -26.98
CA HIS A 41 -15.09 3.24 -28.16
C HIS A 41 -14.66 4.72 -28.18
N THR A 42 -14.08 5.23 -27.10
CA THR A 42 -13.68 6.65 -27.00
C THR A 42 -12.27 6.89 -27.56
N VAL A 43 -12.09 7.98 -28.31
CA VAL A 43 -10.82 8.35 -28.99
C VAL A 43 -9.63 8.46 -28.02
N ASN A 44 -9.89 8.75 -26.74
CA ASN A 44 -8.87 8.91 -25.70
C ASN A 44 -8.91 7.79 -24.64
N PHE A 45 -9.41 6.61 -25.00
CA PHE A 45 -9.63 5.51 -24.07
C PHE A 45 -8.37 5.13 -23.28
N GLU A 46 -7.25 4.86 -23.95
CA GLU A 46 -6.00 4.42 -23.30
C GLU A 46 -5.49 5.47 -22.30
N LYS A 47 -5.53 6.75 -22.67
CA LYS A 47 -5.17 7.85 -21.76
C LYS A 47 -6.06 7.89 -20.52
N ARG A 48 -7.36 7.62 -20.67
CA ARG A 48 -8.31 7.58 -19.55
C ARG A 48 -8.08 6.34 -18.67
N ALA A 49 -7.81 5.19 -19.28
CA ALA A 49 -7.48 3.96 -18.57
C ALA A 49 -6.21 4.12 -17.72
N ASP A 50 -5.18 4.76 -18.27
CA ASP A 50 -3.95 5.08 -17.54
C ASP A 50 -4.23 6.02 -16.37
N GLN A 51 -4.99 7.10 -16.58
CA GLN A 51 -5.36 8.03 -15.52
C GLN A 51 -6.09 7.35 -14.36
N VAL A 52 -7.07 6.48 -14.67
CA VAL A 52 -7.80 5.72 -13.66
C VAL A 52 -6.87 4.76 -12.92
N THR A 53 -5.99 4.07 -13.64
CA THR A 53 -5.02 3.14 -13.05
C THR A 53 -4.07 3.88 -12.09
N GLN A 54 -3.59 5.06 -12.46
CA GLN A 54 -2.74 5.90 -11.60
C GLN A 54 -3.49 6.39 -10.36
N GLN A 55 -4.77 6.75 -10.47
CA GLN A 55 -5.59 7.12 -9.32
C GLN A 55 -5.77 5.95 -8.34
N ILE A 56 -6.01 4.74 -8.86
CA ILE A 56 -6.11 3.52 -8.04
C ILE A 56 -4.77 3.25 -7.34
N LYS A 57 -3.65 3.32 -8.08
CA LYS A 57 -2.30 3.15 -7.50
C LYS A 57 -2.04 4.17 -6.38
N ALA A 58 -2.29 5.45 -6.62
CA ALA A 58 -2.12 6.49 -5.60
C ALA A 58 -2.99 6.24 -4.35
N ALA A 59 -4.25 5.81 -4.55
CA ALA A 59 -5.15 5.48 -3.45
C ALA A 59 -4.66 4.27 -2.64
N LEU A 60 -4.25 3.19 -3.30
CA LEU A 60 -3.70 2.00 -2.65
C LEU A 60 -2.40 2.33 -1.91
N PHE A 61 -1.50 3.10 -2.54
CA PHE A 61 -0.26 3.51 -1.91
C PHE A 61 -0.51 4.31 -0.62
N ARG A 62 -1.43 5.28 -0.67
CA ARG A 62 -1.87 6.02 0.51
C ARG A 62 -2.43 5.10 1.61
N GLN A 63 -3.29 4.14 1.23
CA GLN A 63 -3.83 3.17 2.17
C GLN A 63 -2.73 2.31 2.81
N ALA A 64 -1.73 1.86 2.04
CA ALA A 64 -0.60 1.10 2.54
C ALA A 64 0.21 1.90 3.57
N ILE A 65 0.55 3.15 3.25
CA ILE A 65 1.23 4.06 4.17
C ILE A 65 0.43 4.23 5.47
N TYR A 66 -0.88 4.42 5.38
CA TYR A 66 -1.72 4.60 6.58
C TYR A 66 -1.76 3.34 7.44
N LYS A 67 -1.85 2.16 6.82
CA LYS A 67 -1.82 0.88 7.55
C LYS A 67 -0.47 0.65 8.24
N VAL A 68 0.64 0.93 7.55
CA VAL A 68 1.98 0.91 8.15
C VAL A 68 2.06 1.85 9.36
N GLN A 69 1.59 3.09 9.20
CA GLN A 69 1.56 4.07 10.30
C GLN A 69 0.74 3.56 11.49
N ASN A 70 -0.45 2.99 11.25
CA ASN A 70 -1.32 2.47 12.30
C ASN A 70 -0.67 1.31 13.08
N VAL A 71 -0.04 0.36 12.39
CA VAL A 71 0.69 -0.75 13.02
C VAL A 71 1.76 -0.20 13.95
N GLU A 72 2.54 0.79 13.49
CA GLU A 72 3.68 1.31 14.25
C GLU A 72 3.33 2.29 15.38
N VAL A 73 2.19 2.99 15.31
CA VAL A 73 1.74 3.89 16.40
C VAL A 73 1.58 3.11 17.71
N MET A 74 1.19 1.83 17.63
CA MET A 74 1.04 0.95 18.79
C MET A 74 2.39 0.36 19.26
N THR A 75 3.36 0.19 18.36
CA THR A 75 4.60 -0.54 18.64
C THR A 75 5.73 0.35 19.14
N MET A 76 5.72 1.64 18.78
CA MET A 76 6.83 2.57 18.96
C MET A 76 6.34 3.98 19.27
N GLN A 77 5.88 4.16 20.52
CA GLN A 77 5.55 5.47 21.09
C GLN A 77 6.79 6.37 21.30
N GLU A 78 7.99 5.80 21.30
CA GLU A 78 9.20 6.47 21.78
C GLU A 78 9.84 7.42 20.76
N CYS A 79 9.69 7.16 19.46
CA CYS A 79 10.47 7.88 18.45
C CYS A 79 9.59 8.67 17.48
N LYS A 80 9.77 10.00 17.43
CA LYS A 80 8.94 10.90 16.62
C LYS A 80 9.48 11.18 15.22
N GLU A 81 10.58 10.53 14.84
CA GLU A 81 11.22 10.72 13.54
C GLU A 81 10.33 10.30 12.36
N GLU A 82 10.59 10.92 11.21
CA GLU A 82 9.99 10.53 9.93
C GLU A 82 10.44 9.12 9.52
N ARG A 83 9.55 8.43 8.80
CA ARG A 83 9.84 7.16 8.15
C ARG A 83 10.40 7.40 6.78
N VAL A 84 11.33 6.54 6.38
CA VAL A 84 11.87 6.52 5.02
C VAL A 84 11.51 5.18 4.40
N LEU A 85 10.70 5.19 3.34
CA LEU A 85 10.53 4.01 2.48
C LEU A 85 11.81 3.84 1.66
N GLU A 86 12.65 2.89 2.08
CA GLU A 86 13.97 2.66 1.48
C GLU A 86 13.87 1.78 0.24
N LYS A 87 13.04 0.74 0.28
CA LYS A 87 12.97 -0.25 -0.79
C LYS A 87 11.60 -0.91 -0.87
N ILE A 88 11.11 -1.10 -2.10
CA ILE A 88 10.00 -1.98 -2.44
C ILE A 88 10.59 -3.13 -3.26
N ARG A 89 10.22 -4.37 -2.95
CA ARG A 89 10.58 -5.55 -3.76
C ARG A 89 9.33 -6.35 -4.06
N ARG A 90 9.09 -6.70 -5.31
CA ARG A 90 8.06 -7.69 -5.63
C ARG A 90 8.48 -9.06 -5.12
N VAL A 91 7.54 -9.78 -4.53
CA VAL A 91 7.71 -11.18 -4.13
C VAL A 91 6.97 -12.05 -5.15
N LEU A 92 7.67 -13.05 -5.68
CA LEU A 92 7.10 -14.00 -6.66
C LEU A 92 6.82 -15.34 -5.98
N GLY A 93 5.84 -16.08 -6.48
CA GLY A 93 5.54 -17.46 -6.05
C GLY A 93 4.56 -17.60 -4.88
N TYR A 94 4.15 -16.51 -4.24
CA TYR A 94 3.17 -16.53 -3.14
C TYR A 94 1.75 -16.14 -3.57
N GLU A 95 1.57 -15.83 -4.86
CA GLU A 95 0.30 -15.44 -5.49
C GLU A 95 -0.77 -16.55 -5.33
N ASN A 96 -0.33 -17.81 -5.30
CA ASN A 96 -1.21 -18.98 -5.14
C ASN A 96 -1.55 -19.34 -3.69
N VAL A 97 -0.91 -18.69 -2.71
CA VAL A 97 -1.21 -18.93 -1.28
C VAL A 97 -2.44 -18.13 -0.91
N LYS A 98 -3.62 -18.71 -1.18
CA LYS A 98 -4.92 -18.11 -0.90
C LYS A 98 -5.28 -18.29 0.58
N PHE A 99 -5.12 -17.23 1.37
CA PHE A 99 -5.70 -17.14 2.71
C PHE A 99 -7.17 -16.66 2.69
N SER A 100 -7.68 -16.23 1.53
CA SER A 100 -9.06 -15.78 1.34
C SER A 100 -9.56 -16.13 -0.08
N SER A 101 -10.87 -15.94 -0.30
CA SER A 101 -11.51 -16.13 -1.62
C SER A 101 -11.14 -15.04 -2.64
N GLN A 102 -10.38 -14.01 -2.26
CA GLN A 102 -10.03 -12.89 -3.11
C GLN A 102 -8.86 -13.23 -4.05
N ASN A 103 -8.88 -12.65 -5.25
CA ASN A 103 -7.78 -12.81 -6.19
C ASN A 103 -6.60 -11.95 -5.76
N VAL A 104 -5.45 -12.60 -5.56
CA VAL A 104 -4.19 -11.89 -5.22
C VAL A 104 -3.60 -11.35 -6.51
N LEU A 105 -3.36 -10.03 -6.55
CA LEU A 105 -2.73 -9.37 -7.70
C LEU A 105 -1.21 -9.51 -7.65
N CYS A 106 -0.62 -9.17 -6.51
CA CYS A 106 0.79 -9.39 -6.24
C CYS A 106 1.10 -9.23 -4.75
N ASP A 107 2.32 -9.63 -4.40
CA ASP A 107 2.93 -9.42 -3.10
C ASP A 107 4.16 -8.51 -3.24
N GLU A 108 4.34 -7.63 -2.25
CA GLU A 108 5.51 -6.76 -2.14
C GLU A 108 6.09 -6.80 -0.72
N LEU A 109 7.40 -6.72 -0.64
CA LEU A 109 8.16 -6.54 0.58
C LEU A 109 8.69 -5.11 0.65
N TRP A 110 8.16 -4.36 1.61
CA TRP A 110 8.58 -2.99 1.86
C TRP A 110 9.59 -2.94 2.99
N THR A 111 10.68 -2.21 2.79
CA THR A 111 11.68 -1.90 3.82
C THR A 111 11.59 -0.44 4.20
N ILE A 112 11.29 -0.19 5.47
CA ILE A 112 11.07 1.14 6.02
C ILE A 112 12.08 1.38 7.12
N ARG A 113 12.83 2.48 7.01
CA ARG A 113 13.78 2.91 8.04
C ARG A 113 13.14 3.98 8.91
N ARG A 114 13.31 3.84 10.23
CA ARG A 114 12.85 4.78 11.24
C ARG A 114 13.75 4.62 12.48
N CYS A 115 14.28 5.72 13.02
CA CYS A 115 15.11 5.71 14.24
C CYS A 115 16.30 4.75 14.16
N ASN A 116 17.01 4.79 13.03
CA ASN A 116 18.14 3.90 12.70
C ASN A 116 17.84 2.40 12.74
N LYS A 117 16.55 2.01 12.74
CA LYS A 117 16.10 0.63 12.62
C LYS A 117 15.40 0.44 11.28
N ARG A 118 15.51 -0.76 10.71
CA ARG A 118 14.80 -1.18 9.51
C ARG A 118 13.68 -2.14 9.88
N PHE A 119 12.53 -1.92 9.28
CA PHE A 119 11.34 -2.73 9.44
C PHE A 119 10.90 -3.25 8.08
N SER A 120 10.50 -4.52 8.05
CA SER A 120 9.98 -5.15 6.85
C SER A 120 8.48 -5.39 6.98
N TYR A 121 7.74 -5.01 5.94
CA TYR A 121 6.30 -5.19 5.82
C TYR A 121 6.00 -5.98 4.57
N TRP A 122 5.21 -7.04 4.72
CA TRP A 122 4.60 -7.74 3.62
C TRP A 122 3.30 -7.03 3.24
N ILE A 123 3.22 -6.57 2.00
CA ILE A 123 2.02 -5.94 1.46
C ILE A 123 1.46 -6.83 0.38
N ARG A 124 0.22 -7.25 0.57
CA ARG A 124 -0.51 -8.09 -0.38
C ARG A 124 -1.65 -7.28 -0.98
N TYR A 125 -1.73 -7.26 -2.31
CA TYR A 125 -2.78 -6.56 -3.05
C TYR A 125 -3.81 -7.55 -3.56
N TYR A 126 -5.08 -7.17 -3.45
CA TYR A 126 -6.21 -7.99 -3.85
C TYR A 126 -7.08 -7.26 -4.86
N GLU A 127 -7.55 -8.00 -5.84
CA GLU A 127 -8.73 -7.69 -6.63
C GLU A 127 -9.94 -8.23 -5.87
N GLN A 128 -10.73 -7.33 -5.27
CA GLN A 128 -11.91 -7.70 -4.46
C GLN A 128 -13.08 -8.11 -5.35
N ASP A 129 -13.28 -7.35 -6.42
CA ASP A 129 -14.22 -7.60 -7.51
C ASP A 129 -13.60 -7.07 -8.81
N LYS A 130 -14.36 -7.12 -9.92
CA LYS A 130 -13.92 -6.68 -11.25
C LYS A 130 -13.53 -5.19 -11.35
N ASN A 131 -13.79 -4.37 -10.32
CA ASN A 131 -13.57 -2.93 -10.31
C ASN A 131 -12.87 -2.40 -9.04
N GLY A 132 -12.75 -3.23 -8.00
CA GLY A 132 -12.38 -2.87 -6.65
C GLY A 132 -11.05 -3.49 -6.24
N TYR A 133 -10.18 -2.65 -5.68
CA TYR A 133 -8.82 -3.02 -5.30
C TYR A 133 -8.61 -2.74 -3.82
N SER A 134 -7.91 -3.65 -3.14
CA SER A 134 -7.58 -3.48 -1.73
C SER A 134 -6.20 -4.05 -1.41
N LEU A 135 -5.75 -3.85 -0.18
CA LEU A 135 -4.48 -4.38 0.29
C LEU A 135 -4.51 -4.77 1.76
N SER A 136 -3.65 -5.70 2.16
CA SER A 136 -3.32 -6.01 3.55
C SER A 136 -1.84 -5.70 3.81
N VAL A 137 -1.54 -5.22 5.01
CA VAL A 137 -0.16 -4.95 5.47
C VAL A 137 0.11 -5.83 6.68
N THR A 138 1.14 -6.65 6.59
CA THR A 138 1.57 -7.56 7.66
C THR A 138 3.02 -7.25 8.03
N PRO A 139 3.32 -6.83 9.27
CA PRO A 139 4.69 -6.65 9.69
C PRO A 139 5.39 -8.01 9.83
N LEU A 140 6.67 -8.08 9.48
CA LEU A 140 7.45 -9.32 9.62
C LEU A 140 8.22 -9.45 10.94
N HIS A 141 8.33 -8.37 11.72
CA HIS A 141 8.92 -8.45 13.05
C HIS A 141 7.91 -8.97 14.06
N ILE A 142 8.26 -10.02 14.81
CA ILE A 142 7.42 -10.67 15.84
C ILE A 142 6.78 -9.66 16.79
N LYS A 143 7.56 -8.69 17.30
CA LYS A 143 7.02 -7.62 18.16
C LYS A 143 5.85 -6.89 17.48
N ASN A 144 5.98 -6.56 16.20
CA ASN A 144 4.97 -5.83 15.45
C ASN A 144 3.75 -6.70 15.08
N ILE A 145 3.91 -8.02 14.96
CA ILE A 145 2.80 -8.97 14.74
C ILE A 145 1.86 -8.98 15.96
N PHE A 146 2.41 -9.06 17.17
CA PHE A 146 1.61 -9.00 18.41
C PHE A 146 0.78 -7.70 18.50
N TYR A 147 1.36 -6.57 18.12
CA TYR A 147 0.65 -5.29 18.12
C TYR A 147 -0.40 -5.17 17.01
N LEU A 148 -0.16 -5.77 15.83
CA LEU A 148 -1.17 -5.83 14.79
C LEU A 148 -2.40 -6.61 15.27
N LEU A 149 -2.20 -7.76 15.94
CA LEU A 149 -3.29 -8.52 16.54
C LEU A 149 -4.03 -7.70 17.61
N LYS A 150 -3.29 -6.99 18.47
CA LYS A 150 -3.89 -6.11 19.48
C LYS A 150 -4.73 -4.97 18.88
N TYR A 151 -4.35 -4.40 17.72
CA TYR A 151 -5.10 -3.31 17.11
C TYR A 151 -6.40 -3.76 16.45
N TYR A 152 -6.41 -4.94 15.82
CA TYR A 152 -7.58 -5.42 15.08
C TYR A 152 -8.51 -6.31 15.90
N TYR A 153 -8.03 -6.94 16.98
CA TYR A 153 -8.77 -7.95 17.76
C TYR A 153 -8.74 -7.73 19.28
N GLY A 154 -8.06 -6.69 19.77
CA GLY A 154 -8.04 -6.30 21.18
C GLY A 154 -8.78 -5.00 21.40
#